data_AF-A0A6G1QPR4-F1
#
_entry.id   AF-A0A6G1QPR4-F1
#
_cell.length_a   1.000
_cell.length_b   1.000
_cell.length_c   1.000
_cell.angle_alpha   90.00
_cell.angle_beta   90.00
_cell.angle_gamma   90.00
#
_symmetry.space_group_name_H-M   'P 1'
#
loop_
_entity.id
_entity.type
_entity.pdbx_description
1 polymer ?
#
loop_
_entity_poly.entity_id
_entity_poly.type
_entity_poly.pdbx_seq_one_letter_code
_entity_poly.pdbx_strand_id
1 'polypeptide(L)'
;MLYDARKDELFTGFTLWDKKTINENMSVHSQHSSVFEVTASDSIESKSSLLDIDASLKASFMSGLIQVEGSAKYLNDQKKFKNQSRVTLQYHATTTFEQLSVTHQEAKSLLQTVENDSATHVVTGILYGANAFCVSTVRS
;
A
#
# COMPACT_ATOMS: atom_id res chain seq x y z
N MET A 1 -2.62 -12.62 5.79
CA MET A 1 -3.51 -12.16 4.70
C MET A 1 -3.00 -12.71 3.38
N LEU A 2 -3.88 -13.07 2.45
CA LEU A 2 -3.52 -13.61 1.13
C LEU A 2 -3.72 -12.54 0.04
N TYR A 3 -2.88 -12.55 -0.99
CA TYR A 3 -2.92 -11.60 -2.09
C TYR A 3 -2.78 -12.30 -3.45
N ASP A 4 -3.54 -11.85 -4.45
CA ASP A 4 -3.39 -12.26 -5.85
C ASP A 4 -2.80 -11.12 -6.70
N ALA A 5 -1.49 -11.18 -6.93
CA ALA A 5 -0.77 -10.22 -7.78
C ALA A 5 -1.20 -10.19 -9.25
N ARG A 6 -2.03 -11.14 -9.72
CA ARG A 6 -2.56 -11.12 -11.10
C ARG A 6 -3.77 -10.18 -11.24
N LYS A 7 -4.49 -9.95 -10.13
CA LYS A 7 -5.71 -9.14 -10.06
C LYS A 7 -5.57 -7.93 -9.14
N ASP A 8 -4.46 -7.86 -8.42
CA ASP A 8 -4.21 -6.90 -7.33
C ASP A 8 -5.32 -6.88 -6.28
N GLU A 9 -5.73 -8.08 -5.85
CA GLU A 9 -6.85 -8.29 -4.93
C GLU A 9 -6.42 -8.99 -3.63
N LEU A 10 -6.96 -8.50 -2.51
CA LEU A 10 -6.78 -9.12 -1.19
C LEU A 10 -7.85 -10.18 -0.96
N PHE A 11 -7.42 -11.40 -0.65
CA PHE A 11 -8.30 -12.47 -0.22
C PHE A 11 -8.51 -12.42 1.29
N THR A 12 -9.70 -11.97 1.70
CA THR A 12 -10.11 -11.84 3.11
C THR A 12 -11.00 -12.97 3.61
N GLY A 13 -11.57 -13.79 2.71
CA GLY A 13 -12.44 -14.91 3.05
C GLY A 13 -11.72 -16.14 3.62
N PHE A 14 -10.39 -16.15 3.63
CA PHE A 14 -9.59 -17.28 4.11
C PHE A 14 -8.31 -16.80 4.80
N THR A 15 -7.91 -17.49 5.88
CA THR A 15 -6.66 -17.24 6.61
C THR A 15 -5.84 -18.52 6.71
N LEU A 16 -4.57 -18.47 6.31
CA LEU A 16 -3.65 -19.62 6.39
C LEU A 16 -3.40 -20.11 7.82
N TRP A 17 -3.38 -19.18 8.78
CA TRP A 17 -3.16 -19.45 10.19
C TRP A 17 -4.36 -18.97 10.99
N ASP A 18 -4.69 -19.70 12.06
CA ASP A 18 -5.64 -19.21 13.02
C ASP A 18 -5.08 -18.00 13.80
N LYS A 19 -5.97 -17.24 14.45
CA LYS A 19 -5.59 -16.02 15.17
C LYS A 19 -4.60 -16.29 16.31
N LYS A 20 -4.65 -17.47 16.94
CA LYS A 20 -3.75 -17.82 18.05
C LYS A 20 -2.34 -18.01 17.51
N THR A 21 -2.17 -18.78 16.44
CA THR A 21 -0.87 -18.97 15.79
C THR A 21 -0.31 -17.65 15.27
N ILE A 22 -1.14 -16.77 14.70
CA ILE A 22 -0.70 -15.44 14.26
C ILE A 22 -0.14 -14.65 15.45
N ASN A 23 -0.89 -14.57 16.55
CA ASN A 23 -0.49 -13.79 17.72
C ASN A 23 0.77 -14.35 18.40
N GLU A 24 0.91 -15.67 18.48
CA GLU A 24 2.09 -16.33 19.07
C GLU A 24 3.37 -16.10 18.26
N ASN A 25 3.25 -15.90 16.95
CA ASN A 25 4.38 -15.72 16.04
C ASN A 25 4.54 -14.28 15.52
N MET A 26 3.75 -13.33 16.06
CA MET A 26 3.81 -11.93 15.67
C MET A 26 4.85 -11.20 16.51
N SER A 27 5.82 -10.58 15.85
CA SER A 27 6.72 -9.60 16.44
C SER A 27 6.27 -8.19 16.07
N VAL A 28 6.30 -7.30 17.06
CA VAL A 28 5.93 -5.89 16.89
C VAL A 28 7.13 -5.02 17.21
N HIS A 29 7.50 -4.15 16.28
CA HIS A 29 8.64 -3.26 16.40
C HIS A 29 8.19 -1.81 16.23
N SER A 30 8.66 -0.93 17.11
CA SER A 30 8.47 0.52 16.95
C SER A 30 9.31 1.02 15.78
N GLN A 31 8.68 1.70 14.82
CA GLN A 31 9.33 2.28 13.64
C GLN A 31 8.80 3.70 13.40
N HIS A 32 9.05 4.58 14.36
CA HIS A 32 8.65 5.98 14.28
C HIS A 32 9.52 6.75 13.29
N SER A 33 8.88 7.33 12.27
CA SER A 33 9.52 8.30 11.38
C SER A 33 8.52 9.37 10.98
N SER A 34 9.01 10.53 10.56
CA SER A 34 8.21 11.60 10.00
C SER A 34 9.05 12.39 9.00
N VAL A 35 8.56 12.48 7.77
CA VAL A 35 9.21 13.22 6.69
C VAL A 35 8.17 14.05 5.94
N PHE A 36 8.62 15.08 5.26
CA PHE A 36 7.76 15.88 4.38
C PHE A 36 8.47 16.14 3.06
N GLU A 37 7.67 16.27 2.00
CA GLU A 37 8.15 16.58 0.66
C GLU A 37 7.26 17.64 0.01
N VAL A 38 7.86 18.55 -0.75
CA VAL A 38 7.13 19.58 -1.50
C VAL A 38 7.42 19.38 -2.98
N THR A 39 6.36 19.25 -3.78
CA THR A 39 6.47 19.15 -5.25
C THR A 39 5.59 20.19 -5.93
N ALA A 40 6.07 20.71 -7.07
CA ALA A 40 5.27 21.51 -7.99
C ALA A 40 4.74 20.69 -9.18
N SER A 41 5.05 19.39 -9.22
CA SER A 41 4.58 18.46 -10.25
C SER A 41 3.25 17.80 -9.85
N ASP A 42 2.39 17.57 -10.84
CA ASP A 42 1.11 16.86 -10.69
C ASP A 42 1.03 15.64 -11.63
N SER A 43 2.16 15.23 -12.22
CA SER A 43 2.20 14.05 -13.09
C SER A 43 1.95 12.77 -12.31
N ILE A 44 1.36 11.75 -12.96
CA ILE A 44 1.16 10.44 -12.33
C ILE A 44 2.48 9.86 -11.81
N GLU A 45 3.58 10.07 -12.55
CA GLU A 45 4.92 9.68 -12.13
C GLU A 45 5.29 10.29 -10.78
N SER A 46 5.15 11.63 -10.64
CA SER A 46 5.47 12.31 -9.40
C SER A 46 4.57 11.90 -8.25
N LYS A 47 3.29 11.62 -8.50
CA LYS A 47 2.35 11.17 -7.47
C LYS A 47 2.67 9.75 -6.99
N SER A 48 2.99 8.86 -7.93
CA SER A 48 3.41 7.50 -7.62
C SER A 48 4.73 7.48 -6.84
N SER A 49 5.69 8.34 -7.19
CA SER A 49 6.95 8.47 -6.44
C SER A 49 6.73 8.91 -4.99
N LEU A 50 5.87 9.91 -4.73
CA LEU A 50 5.57 10.35 -3.36
C LEU A 50 4.94 9.25 -2.49
N LEU A 51 4.24 8.31 -3.10
CA LEU A 51 3.56 7.20 -2.42
C LEU A 51 4.37 5.90 -2.45
N ASP A 52 5.61 5.93 -2.95
CA ASP A 52 6.48 4.76 -3.15
C ASP A 52 5.78 3.61 -3.92
N ILE A 53 5.00 3.96 -4.95
CA ILE A 53 4.25 3.00 -5.79
C ILE A 53 5.16 2.51 -6.92
N ASP A 54 5.38 1.20 -6.98
CA ASP A 54 6.16 0.57 -8.04
C ASP A 54 5.44 0.57 -9.41
N ALA A 55 6.18 0.21 -10.46
CA ALA A 55 5.67 0.25 -11.82
C ALA A 55 4.48 -0.71 -12.07
N SER A 56 4.48 -1.89 -11.46
CA SER A 56 3.40 -2.87 -11.62
C SER A 56 2.12 -2.40 -10.94
N LEU A 57 2.23 -1.94 -9.69
CA LEU A 57 1.10 -1.41 -8.93
C LEU A 57 0.55 -0.12 -9.56
N LYS A 58 1.43 0.74 -10.10
CA LYS A 58 1.05 1.92 -10.89
C LYS A 58 0.25 1.54 -12.14
N ALA A 59 0.68 0.52 -12.87
CA ALA A 59 -0.03 0.04 -14.05
C ALA A 59 -1.43 -0.50 -13.70
N SER A 60 -1.54 -1.25 -12.59
CA SER A 60 -2.81 -1.78 -12.10
C SER A 60 -3.77 -0.69 -11.60
N PHE A 61 -3.25 0.36 -10.98
CA PHE A 61 -4.04 1.55 -10.67
C PHE A 61 -4.54 2.23 -11.95
N MET A 62 -3.66 2.43 -12.95
CA MET A 62 -4.03 3.07 -14.22
C MET A 62 -5.03 2.25 -15.05
N SER A 63 -5.03 0.91 -14.92
CA SER A 63 -6.01 0.03 -15.56
C SER A 63 -7.34 -0.06 -14.80
N GLY A 64 -7.42 0.54 -13.61
CA GLY A 64 -8.63 0.53 -12.78
C GLY A 64 -8.84 -0.76 -11.96
N LEU A 65 -7.83 -1.61 -11.84
CA LEU A 65 -7.89 -2.81 -10.99
C LEU A 65 -7.89 -2.46 -9.49
N ILE A 66 -7.27 -1.34 -9.13
CA ILE A 66 -7.11 -0.91 -7.74
C ILE A 66 -7.96 0.31 -7.47
N GLN A 67 -8.81 0.22 -6.45
CA GLN A 67 -9.53 1.36 -5.90
C GLN A 67 -8.75 1.95 -4.72
N VAL A 68 -8.52 3.26 -4.75
CA VAL A 68 -7.76 3.96 -3.70
C VAL A 68 -8.67 4.72 -2.74
N GLU A 69 -8.29 4.71 -1.47
CA GLU A 69 -9.01 5.40 -0.39
C GLU A 69 -8.08 6.28 0.45
N GLY A 70 -8.64 7.00 1.43
CA GLY A 70 -7.88 7.86 2.33
C GLY A 70 -6.99 8.88 1.61
N SER A 71 -5.73 8.97 2.04
CA SER A 71 -4.71 9.84 1.45
C SER A 71 -4.33 9.45 0.02
N ALA A 72 -4.45 8.17 -0.35
CA ALA A 72 -4.13 7.69 -1.69
C ALA A 72 -5.11 8.21 -2.77
N LYS A 73 -6.28 8.77 -2.36
CA LYS A 73 -7.15 9.54 -3.27
C LYS A 73 -6.44 10.69 -3.97
N TYR A 74 -5.30 11.16 -3.46
CA TYR A 74 -4.43 12.11 -4.14
C TYR A 74 -4.03 11.66 -5.57
N LEU A 75 -3.93 10.35 -5.83
CA LEU A 75 -3.66 9.80 -7.17
C LEU A 75 -4.77 10.13 -8.17
N ASN A 76 -6.02 10.19 -7.71
CA ASN A 76 -7.20 10.51 -8.52
C ASN A 76 -7.45 12.03 -8.64
N ASP A 77 -6.84 12.83 -7.77
CA ASP A 77 -6.92 14.27 -7.87
C ASP A 77 -6.14 14.74 -9.12
N GLN A 78 -6.71 15.63 -9.92
CA GLN A 78 -6.10 16.08 -11.19
C GLN A 78 -6.30 17.58 -11.37
N LYS A 79 -5.31 18.24 -11.98
CA LYS A 79 -5.47 19.63 -12.44
C LYS A 79 -6.70 19.76 -13.33
N LYS A 80 -7.51 20.79 -13.06
CA LYS A 80 -8.72 21.08 -13.84
C LYS A 80 -8.39 21.92 -15.09
N PHE A 81 -7.35 22.74 -15.01
CA PHE A 81 -6.98 23.66 -16.08
C PHE A 81 -5.47 23.58 -16.37
N LYS A 82 -5.09 23.83 -17.62
CA LYS A 82 -3.67 23.92 -18.01
C LYS A 82 -2.96 25.10 -17.32
N ASN A 83 -3.63 26.24 -17.21
CA ASN A 83 -3.12 27.46 -16.58
C ASN A 83 -3.39 27.46 -15.06
N GLN A 84 -3.15 26.32 -14.42
CA GLN A 84 -3.28 26.15 -12.98
C GLN A 84 -1.93 25.73 -12.42
N SER A 85 -1.33 26.62 -11.64
CA SER A 85 -0.17 26.29 -10.82
C SER A 85 -0.64 25.44 -9.65
N ARG A 86 0.12 24.39 -9.32
CA ARG A 86 -0.19 23.49 -8.21
C ARG A 86 1.09 23.20 -7.45
N VAL A 87 1.01 23.25 -6.13
CA VAL A 87 2.07 22.84 -5.22
C VAL A 87 1.45 21.91 -4.21
N THR A 88 2.07 20.75 -4.00
CA THR A 88 1.64 19.74 -3.05
C THR A 88 2.69 19.58 -1.98
N LEU A 89 2.27 19.65 -0.71
CA LEU A 89 3.05 19.22 0.45
C LEU A 89 2.55 17.83 0.87
N GLN A 90 3.43 16.85 0.88
CA GLN A 90 3.20 15.57 1.53
C GLN A 90 3.77 15.59 2.95
N TYR A 91 3.01 15.06 3.90
CA TYR A 91 3.53 14.60 5.18
C TYR A 91 3.38 13.08 5.26
N HIS A 92 4.47 12.38 5.55
CA HIS A 92 4.53 10.93 5.67
C HIS A 92 5.07 10.56 7.06
N ALA A 93 4.34 9.71 7.78
CA ALA A 93 4.76 9.23 9.09
C ALA A 93 4.54 7.73 9.21
N THR A 94 5.52 7.03 9.80
CA THR A 94 5.42 5.61 10.15
C THR A 94 5.42 5.46 11.66
N THR A 95 4.82 4.38 12.17
CA THR A 95 4.71 4.15 13.62
C THR A 95 5.20 2.79 14.05
N THR A 96 4.71 1.72 13.42
CA THR A 96 4.83 0.37 13.95
C THR A 96 5.01 -0.60 12.81
N PHE A 97 5.92 -1.55 12.96
CA PHE A 97 6.09 -2.65 12.04
C PHE A 97 5.68 -3.94 12.74
N GLU A 98 4.67 -4.61 12.19
CA GLU A 98 4.23 -5.93 12.63
C GLU A 98 4.72 -6.97 11.64
N GLN A 99 5.38 -8.02 12.12
CA GLN A 99 5.91 -9.10 11.30
C GLN A 99 5.48 -10.45 11.86
N LEU A 100 4.99 -11.32 10.97
CA LEU A 100 4.71 -12.71 11.24
C LEU A 100 5.97 -13.54 10.98
N SER A 101 6.54 -14.11 12.04
CA SER A 101 7.72 -14.98 11.98
C SER A 101 7.29 -16.43 11.77
N VAL A 102 7.09 -16.80 10.50
CA VAL A 102 6.74 -18.18 10.09
C VAL A 102 7.83 -18.76 9.21
N THR A 103 8.13 -20.04 9.39
CA THR A 103 9.11 -20.70 8.53
C THR A 103 8.50 -20.97 7.15
N HIS A 104 9.34 -20.91 6.11
CA HIS A 104 8.92 -21.23 4.74
C HIS A 104 8.28 -22.63 4.63
N GLN A 105 8.73 -23.58 5.46
CA GLN A 105 8.23 -24.95 5.44
C GLN A 105 6.81 -25.08 6.01
N GLU A 106 6.50 -24.35 7.08
CA GLU A 106 5.15 -24.28 7.66
C GLU A 106 4.16 -23.58 6.73
N ALA A 107 4.60 -22.49 6.08
CA ALA A 107 3.77 -21.80 5.10
C ALA A 107 3.45 -22.72 3.90
N LYS A 108 4.45 -23.47 3.41
CA LYS A 108 4.30 -24.37 2.26
C LYS A 108 3.39 -25.56 2.56
N SER A 109 3.48 -26.17 3.74
CA SER A 109 2.61 -27.30 4.11
C SER A 109 1.15 -26.87 4.20
N LEU A 110 0.88 -25.69 4.78
CA LEU A 110 -0.47 -25.13 4.87
C LEU A 110 -1.03 -24.75 3.50
N LEU A 111 -0.21 -24.16 2.62
CA LEU A 111 -0.62 -23.86 1.24
C LEU A 111 -0.97 -25.12 0.44
N GLN A 112 -0.29 -26.25 0.66
CA GLN A 112 -0.61 -27.52 -0.01
C GLN A 112 -1.95 -28.12 0.44
N THR A 113 -2.38 -27.83 1.67
CA THR A 113 -3.70 -28.25 2.19
C THR A 113 -4.84 -27.33 1.78
N VAL A 114 -4.51 -26.15 1.24
CA VAL A 114 -5.46 -25.13 0.84
C VAL A 114 -5.63 -25.22 -0.67
N GLU A 115 -6.77 -25.74 -1.12
CA GLU A 115 -7.20 -25.74 -2.53
C GLU A 115 -7.57 -24.31 -2.99
N ASN A 116 -6.64 -23.36 -2.89
CA ASN A 116 -6.89 -21.99 -3.31
C ASN A 116 -5.90 -21.57 -4.39
N ASP A 117 -6.25 -21.85 -5.65
CA ASP A 117 -5.48 -21.52 -6.86
C ASP A 117 -5.46 -20.00 -7.15
N SER A 118 -6.18 -19.19 -6.35
CA SER A 118 -6.28 -17.75 -6.59
C SER A 118 -5.15 -16.94 -5.94
N ALA A 119 -4.68 -17.29 -4.74
CA ALA A 119 -3.67 -16.49 -4.04
C ALA A 119 -2.25 -16.81 -4.55
N THR A 120 -1.47 -15.78 -4.85
CA THR A 120 -0.07 -15.92 -5.29
C THR A 120 0.93 -15.55 -4.21
N HIS A 121 0.53 -14.71 -3.24
CA HIS A 121 1.40 -14.19 -2.20
C HIS A 121 0.74 -14.23 -0.82
N VAL A 122 1.57 -14.25 0.22
CA VAL A 122 1.17 -14.18 1.63
C VAL A 122 1.82 -12.95 2.26
N VAL A 123 1.02 -12.12 2.92
CA VAL A 123 1.53 -10.97 3.69
C VAL A 123 2.11 -11.46 5.01
N THR A 124 3.41 -11.23 5.21
CA THR A 124 4.15 -11.60 6.43
C THR A 124 4.62 -10.38 7.23
N GLY A 125 4.50 -9.17 6.71
CA GLY A 125 4.85 -7.95 7.43
C GLY A 125 4.07 -6.74 6.95
N ILE A 126 3.74 -5.84 7.87
CA ILE A 126 2.99 -4.61 7.61
C ILE A 126 3.66 -3.47 8.38
N LEU A 127 4.04 -2.41 7.66
CA LEU A 127 4.46 -1.15 8.25
C LEU A 127 3.26 -0.20 8.32
N TYR A 128 2.87 0.15 9.54
CA TYR A 128 1.76 1.06 9.83
C TYR A 128 2.26 2.51 9.86
N GLY A 129 1.37 3.40 9.43
CA GLY A 129 1.64 4.82 9.32
C GLY A 129 0.47 5.59 8.76
N ALA A 130 0.70 6.86 8.44
CA ALA A 130 -0.26 7.74 7.81
C ALA A 130 0.44 8.69 6.82
N ASN A 131 -0.29 9.04 5.76
CA ASN A 131 0.08 10.09 4.83
C ASN A 131 -0.96 11.21 4.87
N ALA A 132 -0.53 12.45 4.62
CA ALA A 132 -1.41 13.58 4.36
C ALA A 132 -0.88 14.39 3.17
N PHE A 133 -1.79 14.84 2.31
CA PHE A 133 -1.45 15.66 1.14
C PHE A 133 -2.20 16.99 1.23
N CYS A 134 -1.45 18.08 1.34
CA CYS A 134 -1.96 19.44 1.27
C CYS A 134 -1.74 19.97 -0.15
N VAL A 135 -2.81 20.03 -0.92
CA VAL A 135 -2.77 20.39 -2.34
C VAL A 135 -3.24 21.82 -2.54
N SER A 136 -2.31 22.71 -2.86
CA SER A 136 -2.59 24.13 -3.10
C SER A 136 -2.61 24.43 -4.59
N THR A 137 -3.63 25.14 -5.06
CA THR A 137 -3.74 25.53 -6.48
C THR A 137 -3.95 27.02 -6.64
N VAL A 138 -3.26 27.62 -7.62
CA VAL A 138 -3.42 29.02 -8.01
C VAL A 138 -3.87 29.05 -9.46
N ARG A 139 -4.92 29.82 -9.72
CA ARG A 139 -5.39 30.10 -11.08
C ARG A 139 -4.68 31.37 -11.55
N SER A 140 -3.88 31.24 -12.60
CA SER A 140 -3.23 32.35 -13.30
C SER A 140 -4.08 32.84 -14.45
#